data_AF-A0A8S3CV95-F1
#
_entry.id   AF-A0A8S3CV95-F1
#
_cell.length_a   1.000
_cell.length_b   1.000
_cell.length_c   1.000
_cell.angle_alpha   90.00
_cell.angle_beta   90.00
_cell.angle_gamma   90.00
#
_symmetry.space_group_name_H-M   'P 1'
#
loop_
_entity.id
_entity.type
_entity.pdbx_description
1 polymer ?
#
loop_
_entity_poly.entity_id
_entity_poly.type
_entity_poly.pdbx_seq_one_letter_code
_entity_poly.pdbx_strand_id
1 'polypeptide(L)' 'FQLYDRLQKDKFRVWLDRDQMYGTPLEAMSNAIEKAEFVLVCMSDSYKQSGYCKMEAYYALERQCCIIPLVMKAQYRPDG' A
#
# COMPACT_ATOMS: atom_id res chain seq x y z
N PHE A 1 5.64 9.92 7.43
CA PHE A 1 6.77 8.98 7.58
C PHE A 1 6.79 8.24 8.92
N GLN A 2 6.11 8.74 9.97
CA GLN A 2 6.07 8.10 11.30
C GLN A 2 5.70 6.60 11.30
N LEU A 3 4.79 6.14 10.42
CA LEU A 3 4.41 4.72 10.34
C LEU A 3 5.53 3.83 9.80
N TYR A 4 6.19 4.25 8.71
CA TYR A 4 7.30 3.50 8.11
C TYR A 4 8.47 3.38 9.08
N ASP A 5 8.88 4.51 9.66
CA ASP A 5 9.98 4.55 10.63
C ASP A 5 9.68 3.67 11.86
N ARG A 6 8.41 3.63 12.27
CA ARG A 6 7.98 2.79 13.39
C ARG A 6 8.05 1.31 13.05
N LEU A 7 7.50 0.91 11.92
CA LEU A 7 7.53 -0.48 11.47
C LEU A 7 8.97 -0.97 11.25
N GLN A 8 9.85 -0.13 10.70
CA GLN A 8 11.27 -0.44 10.58
C GLN A 8 11.95 -0.60 11.95
N LYS A 9 11.66 0.28 12.91
CA LYS A 9 12.16 0.15 14.29
C LYS A 9 11.68 -1.14 14.95
N ASP A 10 10.43 -1.52 14.68
CA ASP A 10 9.83 -2.77 15.16
C ASP A 10 10.31 -4.00 14.34
N LYS A 11 11.34 -3.84 13.49
CA LYS A 11 12.00 -4.86 12.66
C LYS A 11 11.12 -5.52 11.59
N PHE A 12 10.04 -4.86 11.19
CA PHE A 12 9.26 -5.29 10.03
C PHE A 12 9.96 -4.91 8.73
N ARG A 13 9.96 -5.83 7.76
CA ARG A 13 10.39 -5.53 6.39
C ARG A 13 9.24 -4.84 5.66
N VAL A 14 9.32 -3.51 5.58
CA VAL A 14 8.30 -2.69 4.92
C VAL A 14 8.76 -2.31 3.53
N TRP A 15 7.86 -2.48 2.56
CA TRP A 15 8.02 -1.99 1.20
C TRP A 15 7.13 -0.76 0.99
N LEU A 16 7.65 0.29 0.35
CA LEU A 16 6.96 1.54 0.06
C LEU A 16 7.01 1.80 -1.44
N ASP A 17 5.87 2.17 -2.03
CA ASP A 17 5.68 2.51 -3.45
C ASP A 17 6.64 3.63 -3.94
N ARG A 18 7.23 4.42 -3.04
CA ARG A 18 8.23 5.45 -3.42
C ARG A 18 9.58 4.91 -3.90
N ASP A 19 9.97 3.68 -3.55
CA ASP A 19 11.34 3.18 -3.83
C ASP A 19 11.51 2.62 -5.27
N GLN A 20 10.52 2.78 -6.14
CA GLN A 20 10.54 2.30 -7.51
C GLN A 20 10.95 3.39 -8.52
N MET A 21 12.25 3.67 -8.59
CA MET A 21 12.86 4.36 -9.76
C MET A 21 13.59 3.42 -10.72
N TYR A 22 13.52 2.10 -10.51
CA TYR A 22 14.17 1.11 -11.38
C TYR A 22 13.21 -0.05 -11.68
N GLY A 23 12.37 0.11 -12.72
CA GLY A 23 11.45 -0.94 -13.22
C GLY A 23 10.12 -0.41 -13.75
N THR A 24 9.23 -1.32 -14.19
CA THR A 24 7.81 -0.97 -14.35
C THR A 24 7.15 -0.99 -12.95
N PRO A 25 6.49 0.09 -12.50
CA PRO A 25 5.91 0.16 -11.16
C PRO A 25 5.00 -1.03 -10.85
N LEU A 26 4.28 -1.51 -11.85
CA LEU A 26 3.31 -2.60 -11.74
C LEU A 26 3.94 -3.95 -11.35
N GLU A 27 5.08 -4.32 -11.94
CA GLU A 27 5.73 -5.62 -11.69
C GLU A 27 6.37 -5.69 -10.31
N ALA A 28 6.94 -4.58 -9.83
CA ALA A 28 7.53 -4.56 -8.51
C ALA A 28 6.48 -4.59 -7.40
N MET A 29 5.40 -3.89 -7.64
CA MET A 29 4.22 -3.84 -6.80
C MET A 29 3.55 -5.21 -6.71
N SER A 30 3.38 -5.93 -7.83
CA SER A 30 2.87 -7.31 -7.82
C SER A 30 3.80 -8.24 -7.04
N ASN A 31 5.12 -8.13 -7.26
CA ASN A 31 6.12 -8.90 -6.49
C ASN A 31 6.09 -8.59 -4.99
N ALA A 32 5.82 -7.34 -4.62
CA ALA A 32 5.71 -6.93 -3.22
C ALA A 32 4.45 -7.52 -2.59
N ILE A 33 3.31 -7.45 -3.26
CA ILE A 33 2.03 -8.01 -2.80
C ILE A 33 2.13 -9.53 -2.65
N GLU A 34 2.73 -10.24 -3.61
CA GLU A 34 2.89 -11.71 -3.54
C GLU A 34 3.76 -12.18 -2.36
N LYS A 35 4.71 -11.35 -1.90
CA LYS A 35 5.59 -11.66 -0.78
C LYS A 35 5.11 -11.04 0.54
N ALA A 36 4.05 -10.25 0.51
CA ALA A 36 3.55 -9.55 1.67
C ALA A 36 2.53 -10.41 2.43
N GLU A 37 2.73 -10.52 3.75
CA GLU A 37 1.75 -11.10 4.65
C GLU A 37 0.60 -10.11 4.93
N PHE A 38 0.94 -8.82 5.00
CA PHE A 38 0.01 -7.72 5.24
C PHE A 38 0.20 -6.60 4.22
N VAL A 39 -0.91 -6.08 3.70
CA VAL A 39 -0.93 -4.95 2.77
C VAL A 39 -1.62 -3.77 3.46
N LEU A 40 -0.86 -2.70 3.72
CA LEU A 40 -1.36 -1.49 4.38
C LEU A 40 -1.84 -0.48 3.34
N VAL A 41 -3.15 -0.30 3.23
CA VAL A 41 -3.74 0.64 2.28
C VAL A 41 -3.93 1.99 2.95
N CYS A 42 -3.05 2.93 2.63
CA CYS A 42 -3.07 4.29 3.19
C CYS A 42 -4.08 5.17 2.45
N MET A 43 -5.33 5.12 2.89
CA MET A 43 -6.44 5.88 2.31
C MET A 43 -6.22 7.38 2.46
N SER A 44 -6.15 8.05 1.32
CA SER A 44 -5.99 9.50 1.18
C SER A 44 -6.64 9.97 -0.14
N ASP A 45 -6.90 11.27 -0.27
CA ASP A 45 -7.46 11.83 -1.51
C ASP A 45 -6.59 11.53 -2.74
N SER A 46 -5.26 11.60 -2.58
CA SER A 46 -4.28 11.22 -3.61
C SER A 46 -4.33 9.73 -3.95
N TYR A 47 -4.57 8.87 -2.95
CA TYR A 47 -4.73 7.42 -3.18
C TYR A 47 -5.98 7.13 -4.02
N LYS A 48 -7.10 7.78 -3.72
CA LYS A 48 -8.36 7.65 -4.49
C LYS A 48 -8.21 8.10 -5.94
N GLN A 49 -7.39 9.11 -6.21
CA GLN A 49 -7.19 9.67 -7.55
C GLN A 49 -6.15 8.91 -8.39
N SER A 50 -5.30 8.08 -7.76
CA SER A 50 -4.27 7.32 -8.46
C SER A 50 -4.83 6.02 -9.04
N GLY A 51 -4.74 5.85 -10.37
CA GLY A 51 -5.13 4.61 -11.05
C GLY A 51 -4.30 3.40 -10.62
N TYR A 52 -3.00 3.60 -10.38
CA TYR A 52 -2.09 2.54 -9.91
C TYR A 52 -2.49 2.03 -8.52
N CYS A 53 -2.82 2.94 -7.60
CA CYS A 53 -3.24 2.58 -6.24
C CYS A 53 -4.54 1.77 -6.22
N LYS A 54 -5.47 2.01 -7.15
CA LYS A 54 -6.67 1.17 -7.29
C LYS A 54 -6.30 -0.22 -7.77
N MET A 55 -5.44 -0.32 -8.78
CA MET A 55 -4.97 -1.62 -9.29
C MET A 55 -4.25 -2.43 -8.21
N GLU A 56 -3.45 -1.80 -7.35
CA GLU A 56 -2.83 -2.43 -6.17
C GLU A 56 -3.86 -3.06 -5.24
N ALA A 57 -4.87 -2.30 -4.84
CA ALA A 57 -5.91 -2.78 -3.93
C ALA A 57 -6.67 -3.95 -4.54
N TYR A 58 -7.02 -3.87 -5.82
CA TYR A 58 -7.69 -4.95 -6.54
C TYR A 58 -6.81 -6.20 -6.62
N TYR A 59 -5.52 -6.05 -6.93
CA TYR A 59 -4.59 -7.18 -7.04
C TYR A 59 -4.35 -7.85 -5.67
N ALA A 60 -4.19 -7.05 -4.61
CA ALA A 60 -4.10 -7.57 -3.24
C ALA A 60 -5.38 -8.31 -2.81
N LEU A 61 -6.55 -7.84 -3.25
CA LEU A 61 -7.83 -8.47 -2.99
C LEU A 61 -7.95 -9.81 -3.73
N GLU A 62 -7.57 -9.84 -5.02
CA GLU A 62 -7.56 -11.05 -5.85
C GLU A 62 -6.63 -12.13 -5.26
N ARG A 63 -5.48 -11.73 -4.72
CA ARG A 63 -4.52 -12.63 -4.07
C ARG A 63 -4.88 -13.00 -2.63
N GLN A 64 -6.03 -12.55 -2.12
CA GLN A 64 -6.49 -12.79 -0.75
C GLN A 64 -5.46 -12.37 0.33
N CYS A 65 -4.66 -11.34 0.04
CA CYS A 65 -3.72 -10.80 1.01
C CYS A 65 -4.48 -10.20 2.21
N CYS A 66 -3.86 -10.19 3.39
CA CYS A 66 -4.45 -9.51 4.54
C CYS A 66 -4.35 -8.00 4.36
N ILE A 67 -5.43 -7.38 3.88
CA ILE A 67 -5.50 -5.93 3.64
C ILE A 67 -5.93 -5.23 4.93
N ILE A 68 -5.11 -4.28 5.38
CA ILE A 68 -5.39 -3.43 6.54
C ILE A 68 -5.57 -1.99 6.03
N PRO A 69 -6.82 -1.48 5.97
CA PRO A 69 -7.07 -0.11 5.55
C PRO A 69 -6.69 0.87 6.67
N LEU A 70 -5.86 1.86 6.32
CA LEU A 70 -5.42 2.92 7.21
C LEU A 70 -5.94 4.27 6.72
N VAL A 71 -6.75 4.92 7.55
CA VAL A 71 -7.27 6.26 7.25
C VAL A 71 -6.23 7.29 7.69
N MET A 72 -5.58 7.95 6.72
CA MET A 72 -4.45 8.85 6.99
C MET A 72 -4.88 10.29 7.31
N LYS A 73 -6.16 10.63 7.16
CA LYS A 73 -6.73 11.94 7.50
C LYS A 73 -7.88 11.78 8.48
N ALA A 74 -7.86 12.56 9.57
CA ALA A 74 -9.02 12.71 10.43
C ALA A 74 -10.19 13.25 9.59
N GLN A 75 -11.37 12.61 9.72
CA GLN A 75 -12.60 12.92 8.96
C GLN A 75 -12.62 12.49 7.48
N TYR A 76 -11.62 11.76 7.00
CA TYR A 76 -11.73 11.14 5.67
C TYR A 76 -12.81 10.06 5.70
N ARG A 77 -13.84 10.24 4.85
CA ARG A 77 -14.90 9.26 4.64
C ARG A 77 -14.65 8.54 3.32
N PRO A 78 -14.30 7.25 3.34
CA PRO A 78 -14.28 6.45 2.12
C PRO A 78 -15.70 6.38 1.56
N ASP A 79 -15.88 6.82 0.32
CA ASP A 79 -17.17 6.94 -0.37
C ASP A 79 -17.33 5.96 -1.56
N GLY A 80 -16.35 5.06 -1.76
CA GLY A 80 -16.37 4.04 -2.81
C GLY A 80 -15.04 3.90 -3.54
#